data_AF-A0A3M1BDR1-F1
#
_entry.id   AF-A0A3M1BDR1-F1
#
_cell.length_a   1.000
_cell.length_b   1.000
_cell.length_c   1.000
_cell.angle_alpha   90.00
_cell.angle_beta   90.00
_cell.angle_gamma   90.00
#
_symmetry.space_group_name_H-M   'P 1'
#
loop_
_entity.id
_entity.type
_entity.pdbx_description
1 polymer ?
#
loop_
_entity_poly.entity_id
_entity_poly.type
_entity_poly.pdbx_seq_one_letter_code
_entity_poly.pdbx_strand_id
1 'polypeptide(L)'
;MIGVFDSGVGGLSVLREIRRQLPHANVLFLADQAHVPYGPRPLEEVRAFAEGITRYLLQQGAGVIVLACNTASAAALRYLRHIYPEVPFVGMEPAVKPAAERTRSGVVGVLATPATFQGELYASVLERFARGVTVLQDTCPGLVEQIERGDLDGERTRAILERALRPM
;
A
#
# COMPACT_ATOMS: atom_id res chain seq x y z
N MET A 1 -10.16 -13.54 -14.19
CA MET A 1 -10.30 -13.28 -12.73
C MET A 1 -9.29 -12.21 -12.33
N ILE A 2 -9.65 -11.32 -11.41
CA ILE A 2 -8.73 -10.35 -10.80
C ILE A 2 -8.18 -10.97 -9.52
N GLY A 3 -6.86 -11.16 -9.43
CA GLY A 3 -6.20 -11.50 -8.18
C GLY A 3 -5.87 -10.22 -7.43
N VAL A 4 -6.25 -10.10 -6.17
CA VAL A 4 -5.94 -8.94 -5.33
C VAL A 4 -5.21 -9.46 -4.10
N PHE A 5 -4.11 -8.83 -3.70
CA PHE A 5 -3.48 -9.17 -2.44
C PHE A 5 -3.02 -7.97 -1.63
N ASP A 6 -2.99 -8.18 -0.32
CA ASP A 6 -2.51 -7.25 0.67
C ASP A 6 -1.71 -7.98 1.76
N SER A 7 -0.95 -7.23 2.56
CA SER A 7 -0.25 -7.80 3.71
C SER A 7 -1.21 -8.22 4.83
N GLY A 8 -2.42 -7.66 4.89
CA GLY A 8 -3.40 -7.96 5.92
C GLY A 8 -4.83 -7.70 5.46
N VAL A 9 -5.71 -7.28 6.37
CA VAL A 9 -7.10 -6.94 6.01
C VAL A 9 -7.24 -5.52 5.48
N GLY A 10 -6.21 -4.68 5.60
CA GLY A 10 -6.21 -3.29 5.12
C GLY A 10 -6.60 -3.16 3.62
N GLY A 11 -6.18 -4.13 2.81
CA GLY A 11 -6.52 -4.23 1.38
C GLY A 11 -8.01 -4.40 1.07
N LEU A 12 -8.85 -4.73 2.06
CA LEU A 12 -10.31 -4.76 1.89
C LEU A 12 -10.87 -3.40 1.49
N SER A 13 -10.20 -2.30 1.85
CA SER A 13 -10.55 -0.95 1.40
C SER A 13 -10.45 -0.81 -0.13
N VAL A 14 -9.39 -1.37 -0.73
CA VAL A 14 -9.19 -1.41 -2.19
C VAL A 14 -10.16 -2.39 -2.84
N LEU A 15 -10.36 -3.57 -2.25
CA LEU A 15 -11.33 -4.54 -2.75
C LEU A 15 -12.75 -3.96 -2.79
N ARG A 16 -13.14 -3.20 -1.76
CA ARG A 16 -14.44 -2.52 -1.70
C ARG A 16 -14.61 -1.57 -2.89
N GLU A 17 -13.58 -0.82 -3.25
CA GLU A 17 -13.61 0.09 -4.37
C GLU A 17 -13.63 -0.63 -5.72
N ILE A 18 -12.87 -1.72 -5.87
CA ILE A 18 -12.93 -2.61 -7.04
C ILE A 18 -14.36 -3.14 -7.21
N ARG A 19 -14.99 -3.63 -6.15
CA ARG A 19 -16.38 -4.13 -6.19
C ARG A 19 -17.38 -3.03 -6.52
N ARG A 20 -17.16 -1.80 -6.05
CA ARG A 20 -18.02 -0.66 -6.36
C ARG A 20 -17.98 -0.30 -7.84
N GLN A 21 -16.79 -0.28 -8.46
CA GLN A 21 -16.62 0.09 -9.86
C GLN A 21 -16.87 -1.07 -10.83
N LEU A 22 -16.58 -2.31 -10.40
CA LEU A 22 -16.65 -3.53 -11.20
C LEU A 22 -17.46 -4.60 -10.46
N PRO A 23 -18.78 -4.39 -10.26
CA PRO A 23 -19.61 -5.27 -9.41
C PRO A 23 -19.66 -6.72 -9.88
N HIS A 24 -19.54 -6.94 -11.19
CA HIS A 24 -19.61 -8.28 -11.81
C HIS A 24 -18.24 -8.94 -12.01
N ALA A 25 -17.13 -8.29 -11.64
CA ALA A 25 -15.82 -8.89 -11.79
C ALA A 25 -15.65 -10.10 -10.86
N ASN A 26 -15.10 -11.19 -11.40
CA ASN A 26 -14.64 -12.31 -10.59
C ASN A 26 -13.31 -11.93 -9.92
N VAL A 27 -13.30 -11.87 -8.58
CA VAL A 27 -12.16 -11.40 -7.78
C VAL A 27 -11.80 -12.47 -6.74
N LEU A 28 -10.51 -12.81 -6.68
CA LEU A 28 -9.91 -13.57 -5.60
C LEU A 28 -9.03 -12.64 -4.78
N PHE A 29 -9.34 -12.49 -3.49
CA PHE A 29 -8.58 -11.66 -2.56
C PHE A 29 -7.76 -12.54 -1.60
N LEU A 30 -6.47 -12.22 -1.43
CA LEU A 30 -5.57 -12.88 -0.49
C LEU A 30 -4.99 -11.85 0.48
N ALA A 31 -5.21 -12.06 1.77
CA ALA A 31 -4.55 -11.32 2.84
C ALA A 31 -3.43 -12.18 3.45
N ASP A 32 -2.19 -11.69 3.43
CA ASP A 32 -1.06 -12.42 4.02
C ASP A 32 -0.92 -12.20 5.54
N GLN A 33 -1.99 -12.57 6.25
CA GLN A 33 -2.11 -12.44 7.70
C GLN A 33 -0.98 -13.14 8.47
N ALA A 34 -0.33 -14.14 7.88
CA ALA A 34 0.80 -14.83 8.51
C ALA A 34 2.04 -13.93 8.64
N HIS A 35 2.17 -12.91 7.78
CA HIS A 35 3.36 -12.07 7.70
C HIS A 35 3.08 -10.58 7.97
N VAL A 36 1.83 -10.20 8.25
CA VAL A 36 1.48 -8.84 8.67
C VAL A 36 2.24 -8.43 9.96
N PRO A 37 2.73 -7.18 10.10
CA PRO A 37 2.79 -6.11 9.10
C PRO A 37 4.02 -6.22 8.19
N TYR A 38 3.87 -5.83 6.92
CA TYR A 38 5.02 -5.66 6.00
C TYR A 38 5.83 -4.40 6.26
N GLY A 39 5.22 -3.37 6.86
CA GLY A 39 5.81 -2.05 7.03
C GLY A 39 7.22 -1.98 7.65
N PRO A 40 7.52 -2.74 8.71
CA PRO A 40 8.84 -2.75 9.34
C PRO A 40 9.83 -3.77 8.74
N ARG A 41 9.39 -4.57 7.75
CA ARG A 41 10.21 -5.64 7.17
C ARG A 41 11.17 -5.11 6.09
N PRO A 42 12.31 -5.78 5.86
CA PRO A 42 13.18 -5.49 4.73
C PRO A 42 12.46 -5.64 3.38
N LEU A 43 12.83 -4.81 2.39
CA LEU A 43 12.16 -4.79 1.09
C LEU A 43 12.32 -6.10 0.32
N GLU A 44 13.46 -6.78 0.47
CA GLU A 44 13.71 -8.10 -0.12
C GLU A 44 12.80 -9.19 0.44
N GLU A 45 12.48 -9.14 1.74
CA GLU A 45 11.55 -10.06 2.37
C GLU A 45 10.13 -9.86 1.83
N VAL A 46 9.69 -8.59 1.76
CA VAL A 46 8.38 -8.23 1.19
C VAL A 46 8.28 -8.64 -0.29
N ARG A 47 9.36 -8.52 -1.07
CA ARG A 47 9.41 -8.99 -2.46
C ARG A 47 9.21 -10.49 -2.56
N ALA A 48 9.85 -11.28 -1.69
CA ALA A 48 9.71 -12.73 -1.67
C ALA A 48 8.26 -13.15 -1.37
N PHE A 49 7.61 -12.51 -0.38
CA PHE A 49 6.19 -12.76 -0.10
C PHE A 49 5.30 -12.42 -1.29
N ALA A 50 5.51 -11.24 -1.90
CA ALA A 50 4.74 -10.78 -3.05
C ALA A 50 4.89 -11.72 -4.27
N GLU A 51 6.08 -12.27 -4.51
CA GLU A 51 6.30 -13.26 -5.57
C GLU A 51 5.57 -14.59 -5.26
N GLY A 52 5.65 -15.08 -4.03
CA GLY A 52 4.94 -16.30 -3.60
C GLY A 52 3.43 -16.17 -3.79
N ILE A 53 2.85 -15.06 -3.34
CA ILE A 53 1.43 -14.74 -3.50
C ILE A 53 1.06 -14.62 -4.98
N THR A 54 1.90 -13.94 -5.78
CA THR A 54 1.71 -13.81 -7.23
C THR A 54 1.61 -15.18 -7.89
N ARG A 55 2.55 -16.09 -7.60
CA ARG A 55 2.55 -17.46 -8.13
C ARG A 55 1.26 -18.20 -7.79
N TYR A 56 0.80 -18.09 -6.53
CA TYR A 56 -0.46 -18.68 -6.10
C TYR A 56 -1.66 -18.12 -6.86
N LEU A 57 -1.79 -16.79 -6.97
CA LEU A 57 -2.92 -16.16 -7.67
C LEU A 57 -2.96 -16.53 -9.16
N LEU A 58 -1.80 -16.62 -9.82
CA LEU A 58 -1.71 -17.09 -11.20
C LEU A 58 -2.18 -18.54 -11.34
N GLN A 59 -1.81 -19.43 -10.40
CA GLN A 59 -2.30 -20.81 -10.38
C GLN A 59 -3.81 -20.91 -10.20
N GLN A 60 -4.44 -19.93 -9.52
CA GLN A 60 -5.91 -19.83 -9.41
C GLN A 60 -6.57 -19.21 -10.65
N GLY A 61 -5.81 -18.86 -11.68
CA GLY A 61 -6.35 -18.29 -12.94
C GLY A 61 -6.54 -16.78 -12.93
N ALA A 62 -5.81 -16.04 -12.07
CA ALA A 62 -5.77 -14.59 -12.15
C ALA A 62 -5.16 -14.13 -13.49
N GLY A 63 -5.90 -13.30 -14.23
CA GLY A 63 -5.43 -12.70 -15.49
C GLY A 63 -4.88 -11.27 -15.30
N VAL A 64 -5.06 -10.71 -14.12
CA VAL A 64 -4.50 -9.42 -13.68
C VAL A 64 -4.30 -9.51 -12.17
N ILE A 65 -3.21 -8.93 -11.67
CA ILE A 65 -2.88 -8.92 -10.24
C ILE A 65 -2.85 -7.49 -9.73
N VAL A 66 -3.56 -7.24 -8.63
CA VAL A 66 -3.63 -5.97 -7.93
C VAL A 66 -2.91 -6.09 -6.59
N LEU A 67 -1.85 -5.31 -6.42
CA LEU A 67 -1.17 -5.10 -5.15
C LEU A 67 -1.93 -4.01 -4.38
N ALA A 68 -2.82 -4.40 -3.47
CA ALA A 68 -3.59 -3.47 -2.66
C ALA A 68 -2.77 -2.85 -1.50
N CYS A 69 -1.62 -3.45 -1.18
CA CYS A 69 -0.72 -2.94 -0.15
C CYS A 69 0.20 -1.84 -0.70
N ASN A 70 0.26 -0.68 -0.04
CA ASN A 70 1.26 0.36 -0.35
C ASN A 70 2.69 -0.16 -0.18
N THR A 71 2.96 -0.89 0.91
CA THR A 71 4.28 -1.46 1.17
C THR A 71 4.68 -2.49 0.10
N ALA A 72 3.78 -3.39 -0.28
CA ALA A 72 4.08 -4.38 -1.33
C ALA A 72 4.26 -3.70 -2.69
N SER A 73 3.48 -2.65 -2.99
CA SER A 73 3.63 -1.88 -4.23
C SER A 73 5.00 -1.20 -4.30
N ALA A 74 5.41 -0.55 -3.20
CA ALA A 74 6.72 0.11 -3.09
C ALA A 74 7.89 -0.88 -3.20
N ALA A 75 7.77 -2.07 -2.60
CA ALA A 75 8.81 -3.07 -2.61
C ALA A 75 8.87 -3.87 -3.92
N ALA A 76 7.74 -4.33 -4.44
CA ALA A 76 7.69 -5.45 -5.38
C ALA A 76 7.09 -5.12 -6.75
N LEU A 77 6.37 -4.01 -6.96
CA LEU A 77 5.65 -3.79 -8.23
C LEU A 77 6.57 -3.80 -9.45
N ARG A 78 7.69 -3.07 -9.40
CA ARG A 78 8.68 -3.02 -10.49
C ARG A 78 9.32 -4.39 -10.71
N TYR A 79 9.65 -5.08 -9.63
CA TYR A 79 10.25 -6.40 -9.65
C TYR A 79 9.32 -7.44 -10.31
N LEU A 80 8.06 -7.51 -9.88
CA LEU A 80 7.07 -8.44 -10.43
C LEU A 80 6.83 -8.21 -11.92
N ARG A 81 6.72 -6.95 -12.36
CA ARG A 81 6.61 -6.61 -13.79
C ARG A 81 7.82 -7.06 -14.60
N HIS A 82 9.00 -7.08 -14.00
CA HIS A 82 10.21 -7.53 -14.67
C HIS A 82 10.24 -9.06 -14.84
N ILE A 83 9.87 -9.81 -13.80
CA ILE A 83 9.93 -11.29 -13.83
C ILE A 83 8.69 -11.94 -14.46
N TYR A 84 7.57 -11.23 -14.54
CA TYR A 84 6.33 -11.66 -15.18
C TYR A 84 5.85 -10.63 -16.21
N PRO A 85 6.58 -10.42 -17.33
CA PRO A 85 6.30 -9.35 -18.28
C PRO A 85 4.94 -9.47 -18.98
N GLU A 86 4.43 -10.70 -19.12
CA GLU A 86 3.13 -10.98 -19.75
C GLU A 86 1.94 -10.81 -18.79
N VAL A 87 2.19 -10.60 -17.50
CA VAL A 87 1.14 -10.47 -16.48
C VAL A 87 0.85 -9.00 -16.22
N PRO A 88 -0.40 -8.53 -16.38
CA PRO A 88 -0.80 -7.19 -15.98
C PRO A 88 -0.75 -7.05 -14.45
N PHE A 89 0.11 -6.14 -13.95
CA PHE A 89 0.14 -5.74 -12.54
C PHE A 89 -0.36 -4.31 -12.37
N VAL A 90 -1.26 -4.14 -11.41
CA VAL A 90 -1.72 -2.86 -10.88
C VAL A 90 -1.23 -2.76 -9.45
N GLY A 91 -0.64 -1.64 -9.07
CA GLY A 91 -0.25 -1.38 -7.68
C GLY A 91 -0.73 -0.01 -7.24
N MET A 92 -0.54 0.28 -5.96
CA MET A 92 -0.85 1.57 -5.39
C MET A 92 0.13 2.63 -5.89
N GLU A 93 -0.42 3.73 -6.40
CA GLU A 93 0.36 4.94 -6.66
C GLU A 93 0.52 5.71 -5.33
N PRO A 94 1.73 6.18 -4.97
CA PRO A 94 1.93 7.00 -3.79
C PRO A 94 0.97 8.20 -3.74
N ALA A 95 0.22 8.31 -2.64
CA ALA A 95 -0.77 9.37 -2.44
C ALA A 95 -0.20 10.80 -2.49
N VAL A 96 1.12 10.94 -2.37
CA VAL A 96 1.80 12.23 -2.48
C VAL A 96 1.64 12.87 -3.87
N LYS A 97 1.50 12.08 -4.94
CA LYS A 97 1.25 12.62 -6.29
C LYS A 97 -0.07 13.41 -6.37
N PRO A 98 -1.25 12.78 -6.14
CA PRO A 98 -2.51 13.52 -6.23
C PRO A 98 -2.61 14.62 -5.16
N ALA A 99 -1.93 14.47 -4.01
CA ALA A 99 -1.89 15.52 -3.00
C ALA A 99 -1.07 16.73 -3.46
N ALA A 100 0.11 16.52 -4.06
CA ALA A 100 0.94 17.59 -4.59
C ALA A 100 0.28 18.31 -5.77
N GLU A 101 -0.43 17.59 -6.64
CA GLU A 101 -1.17 18.18 -7.77
C GLU A 101 -2.39 19.02 -7.35
N ARG A 102 -2.92 18.81 -6.13
CA ARG A 102 -4.18 19.42 -5.67
C ARG A 102 -4.02 20.33 -4.44
N THR A 103 -2.83 20.41 -3.85
CA THR A 103 -2.61 21.21 -2.65
C THR A 103 -2.83 22.70 -2.94
N ARG A 104 -3.46 23.39 -1.99
CA ARG A 104 -3.66 24.85 -2.03
C ARG A 104 -2.66 25.59 -1.16
N SER A 105 -2.16 24.94 -0.11
CA SER A 105 -1.19 25.50 0.83
C SER A 105 0.26 25.25 0.42
N GLY A 106 0.50 24.31 -0.51
CA GLY A 106 1.84 23.83 -0.79
C GLY A 106 2.39 22.88 0.29
N VAL A 107 1.57 22.47 1.26
CA VAL A 107 1.96 21.53 2.33
C VAL A 107 1.11 20.26 2.22
N VAL A 108 1.75 19.09 2.34
CA VAL A 108 1.11 17.77 2.24
C VAL A 108 1.61 16.86 3.36
N GLY A 109 0.70 16.35 4.18
CA GLY A 109 0.97 15.29 5.16
C GLY A 109 0.86 13.89 4.53
N VAL A 110 1.83 13.02 4.81
CA VAL A 110 1.86 11.63 4.35
C VAL A 110 2.11 10.70 5.54
N LEU A 111 1.14 9.84 5.81
CA LEU A 111 1.24 8.77 6.78
C LEU A 111 1.47 7.46 6.02
N ALA A 112 2.61 6.83 6.21
CA ALA A 112 2.95 5.58 5.52
C ALA A 112 3.93 4.75 6.32
N THR A 113 3.98 3.44 6.06
CA THR A 113 4.94 2.56 6.73
C THR A 113 6.38 2.88 6.35
N PRO A 114 7.38 2.53 7.21
CA PRO A 114 8.80 2.75 6.91
C PRO A 114 9.24 2.22 5.54
N ALA A 115 8.87 0.96 5.23
CA ALA A 115 9.18 0.35 3.94
C ALA A 115 8.54 1.07 2.75
N THR A 116 7.40 1.76 2.93
CA THR A 116 6.82 2.59 1.85
C THR A 116 7.70 3.79 1.55
N PHE A 117 8.22 4.48 2.57
CA PHE A 117 9.09 5.65 2.38
C PHE A 117 10.46 5.29 1.80
N GLN A 118 10.95 4.08 2.06
CA GLN A 118 12.22 3.59 1.52
C GLN A 118 12.13 3.13 0.05
N GLY A 119 10.92 2.95 -0.49
CA GLY A 119 10.73 2.42 -1.83
C GLY A 119 11.10 3.42 -2.94
N GLU A 120 11.73 2.91 -4.00
CA GLU A 120 12.08 3.69 -5.21
C GLU A 120 10.87 4.42 -5.80
N LEU A 121 9.68 3.79 -5.73
CA LEU A 121 8.44 4.38 -6.23
C LEU A 121 8.12 5.70 -5.52
N TYR A 122 8.24 5.74 -4.18
CA TYR A 122 7.95 6.93 -3.40
C TYR A 122 8.94 8.06 -3.69
N ALA A 123 10.25 7.73 -3.72
CA ALA A 123 11.30 8.69 -4.08
C ALA A 123 11.07 9.29 -5.48
N SER A 124 10.75 8.45 -6.47
CA SER A 124 10.51 8.90 -7.84
C SER A 124 9.30 9.84 -7.96
N VAL A 125 8.26 9.62 -7.16
CA VAL A 125 7.07 10.46 -7.16
C VAL A 125 7.36 11.80 -6.48
N LEU A 126 8.08 11.81 -5.36
CA LEU A 126 8.50 13.05 -4.71
C LEU A 126 9.32 13.94 -5.66
N GLU A 127 10.32 13.37 -6.32
CA GLU A 127 11.20 14.11 -7.23
C GLU A 127 10.45 14.75 -8.41
N ARG A 128 9.45 14.05 -8.94
CA ARG A 128 8.71 14.46 -10.13
C ARG A 128 7.55 15.40 -9.83
N PHE A 129 6.83 15.18 -8.72
CA PHE A 129 5.54 15.81 -8.48
C PHE A 129 5.51 16.73 -7.27
N ALA A 130 6.43 16.60 -6.31
CA ALA A 130 6.44 17.40 -5.08
C ALA A 130 7.44 18.58 -5.13
N ARG A 131 7.87 19.01 -6.32
CA ARG A 131 8.74 20.19 -6.46
C ARG A 131 8.00 21.45 -5.99
N GLY A 132 8.53 22.11 -4.96
CA GLY A 132 7.89 23.28 -4.35
C GLY A 132 6.76 22.94 -3.37
N VAL A 133 6.58 21.66 -3.02
CA VAL A 133 5.63 21.21 -2.00
C VAL A 133 6.40 20.75 -0.76
N THR A 134 6.04 21.25 0.41
CA THR A 134 6.53 20.75 1.69
C THR A 134 5.79 19.46 2.04
N VAL A 135 6.53 18.36 2.09
CA VAL A 135 5.98 17.05 2.45
C VAL A 135 6.35 16.71 3.89
N LEU A 136 5.33 16.54 4.74
CA LEU A 136 5.45 16.12 6.13
C LEU A 136 5.20 14.61 6.20
N GLN A 137 6.05 13.86 6.88
CA GLN A 137 6.01 12.40 6.90
C GLN A 137 5.96 11.88 8.34
N ASP A 138 5.09 10.90 8.60
CA ASP A 138 5.08 10.14 9.86
C ASP A 138 4.84 8.66 9.58
N THR A 139 5.54 7.79 10.29
CA THR A 139 5.47 6.34 10.09
C THR A 139 4.36 5.63 10.86
N CYS A 140 3.66 6.36 11.73
CA CYS A 140 2.56 5.89 12.55
C CYS A 140 2.82 4.54 13.25
N PRO A 141 3.95 4.34 13.97
CA PRO A 141 4.25 3.09 14.66
C PRO A 141 3.11 2.68 15.59
N GLY A 142 2.68 1.42 15.48
CA GLY A 142 1.57 0.85 16.24
C GLY A 142 0.20 0.97 15.57
N LEU A 143 0.03 1.81 14.54
CA LEU A 143 -1.30 2.05 13.95
C LEU A 143 -1.84 0.81 13.23
N VAL A 144 -0.99 0.10 12.48
CA VAL A 144 -1.40 -1.13 11.77
C VAL A 144 -1.87 -2.18 12.77
N GLU A 145 -1.15 -2.33 13.88
CA GLU A 145 -1.46 -3.28 14.93
C GLU A 145 -2.78 -2.95 15.64
N GLN A 146 -3.12 -1.66 15.81
CA GLN A 146 -4.44 -1.27 16.32
C GLN A 146 -5.56 -1.60 15.34
N ILE A 147 -5.36 -1.30 14.05
CA ILE A 147 -6.35 -1.57 12.99
C ILE A 147 -6.62 -3.07 12.85
N GLU A 148 -5.59 -3.91 12.80
CA GLU A 148 -5.73 -5.37 12.69
C GLU A 148 -6.40 -5.98 13.95
N ARG A 149 -6.29 -5.32 15.11
CA ARG A 149 -7.02 -5.70 16.34
C ARG A 149 -8.47 -5.23 16.37
N GLY A 150 -8.89 -4.41 15.40
CA GLY A 150 -10.22 -3.77 15.39
C GLY A 150 -10.38 -2.65 16.42
N ASP A 151 -9.29 -2.17 17.02
CA ASP A 151 -9.32 -1.08 18.01
C ASP A 151 -9.28 0.28 17.33
N LEU A 152 -10.40 0.67 16.71
CA LEU A 152 -10.49 1.86 15.88
C LEU A 152 -10.72 3.14 16.68
N ASP A 153 -11.40 3.04 17.81
CA ASP A 153 -11.81 4.18 18.66
C ASP A 153 -11.04 4.26 19.99
N GLY A 154 -10.08 3.35 20.22
CA GLY A 154 -9.29 3.31 21.45
C GLY A 154 -8.39 4.53 21.66
N GLU A 155 -8.13 4.85 22.92
CA GLU A 155 -7.26 5.96 23.32
C GLU A 155 -5.86 5.83 22.72
N ARG A 156 -5.35 4.60 22.59
CA ARG A 156 -4.04 4.33 21.99
C ARG A 156 -4.01 4.67 20.50
N THR A 157 -5.03 4.27 19.73
CA THR A 157 -5.18 4.60 18.31
C THR A 157 -5.25 6.11 18.12
N ARG A 158 -6.08 6.78 18.95
CA ARG A 158 -6.18 8.24 18.94
C ARG A 158 -4.84 8.91 19.25
N ALA A 159 -4.10 8.45 20.27
CA ALA A 159 -2.81 9.02 20.64
C ALA A 159 -1.76 8.89 19.53
N ILE A 160 -1.74 7.76 18.80
CA ILE A 160 -0.85 7.57 17.64
C ILE A 160 -1.17 8.61 16.56
N LEU A 161 -2.46 8.79 16.24
CA LEU A 161 -2.90 9.74 15.21
C LEU A 161 -2.65 11.19 15.65
N GLU A 162 -2.94 11.55 16.90
CA GLU A 162 -2.69 12.92 17.39
C GLU A 162 -1.20 13.26 17.35
N ARG A 163 -0.31 12.34 17.72
CA ARG A 163 1.15 12.55 17.59
C ARG A 163 1.54 12.80 16.14
N ALA A 164 1.03 11.99 15.21
CA ALA A 164 1.38 12.08 13.80
C ALA A 164 0.80 13.32 13.11
N LEU A 165 -0.40 13.75 13.50
CA LEU A 165 -1.15 14.82 12.84
C LEU A 165 -0.90 16.21 13.43
N ARG A 166 -0.53 16.36 14.72
CA ARG A 166 -0.21 17.67 15.32
C ARG A 166 0.87 18.48 14.59
N PRO A 167 1.94 17.89 14.04
CA PRO A 167 2.94 18.64 13.28
C PRO A 167 2.51 18.95 11.83
N MET A 168 1.36 18.45 11.37
CA MET A 168 0.84 18.60 9.99
C MET A 168 -0.16 19.74 9.85
#